data_AF-A0A434UY91-F1
#
_entry.id   AF-A0A434UY91-F1
#
_cell.length_a   1.000
_cell.length_b   1.000
_cell.length_c   1.000
_cell.angle_alpha   90.00
_cell.angle_beta   90.00
_cell.angle_gamma   90.00
#
_symmetry.space_group_name_H-M   'P 1'
#
loop_
_entity.id
_entity.type
_entity.pdbx_description
1 polymer ?
#
loop_
_entity_poly.entity_id
_entity_poly.type
_entity_poly.pdbx_seq_one_letter_code
_entity_poly.pdbx_strand_id
1 'polypeptide(L)'
;PYGIGEKLAQPDLAASLSAISEKGPDAFYKGAIADAIVKASEAKGGILAKGDFEQYAVRELKPVTCSYRGYEIISSPPPSSGGVIICEILNVLELYPLSYLGAGSAGTVHVMVEAMRYAYVDRNSA
;
A
#
# COMPACT_ATOMS: atom_id res chain seq x y z
N PRO A 1 21.74 -17.82 -4.78
CA PRO A 1 20.75 -16.93 -5.44
C PRO A 1 20.59 -17.40 -6.87
N TYR A 2 19.40 -17.25 -7.46
CA TYR A 2 19.21 -17.56 -8.88
C TYR A 2 20.04 -16.61 -9.76
N GLY A 3 20.60 -17.16 -10.84
CA GLY A 3 21.31 -16.41 -11.87
C GLY A 3 20.39 -15.90 -12.98
N ILE A 4 20.88 -14.96 -13.79
CA ILE A 4 20.21 -14.55 -15.03
C ILE A 4 20.09 -15.79 -15.93
N GLY A 5 18.88 -16.01 -16.46
CA GLY A 5 18.59 -17.14 -17.37
C GLY A 5 18.19 -18.44 -16.67
N GLU A 6 18.30 -18.52 -15.33
CA GLU A 6 17.82 -19.69 -14.61
C GLU A 6 16.29 -19.71 -14.48
N LYS A 7 15.72 -20.92 -14.54
CA LYS A 7 14.28 -21.13 -14.35
C LYS A 7 13.95 -21.29 -12.87
N LEU A 8 13.21 -20.33 -12.32
CA LEU A 8 12.59 -20.46 -11.00
C LEU A 8 11.27 -21.24 -11.12
N ALA A 9 11.25 -22.48 -10.63
CA ALA A 9 10.04 -23.28 -10.48
C ALA A 9 9.59 -23.28 -9.00
N GLN A 10 8.33 -22.95 -8.74
CA GLN A 10 7.79 -22.80 -7.38
C GLN A 10 6.62 -23.77 -7.15
N PRO A 11 6.87 -25.09 -7.04
CA PRO A 11 5.81 -26.10 -6.92
C PRO A 11 4.92 -25.90 -5.68
N ASP A 12 5.48 -25.47 -4.55
CA ASP A 12 4.70 -25.24 -3.32
C ASP A 12 3.77 -24.03 -3.43
N LEU A 13 4.22 -22.98 -4.12
CA LEU A 13 3.37 -21.84 -4.45
C LEU A 13 2.27 -22.24 -5.43
N ALA A 14 2.59 -23.07 -6.44
CA ALA A 14 1.61 -23.60 -7.36
C ALA A 14 0.53 -24.41 -6.63
N ALA A 15 0.91 -25.28 -5.70
CA ALA A 15 -0.03 -26.04 -4.88
C ALA A 15 -0.94 -25.12 -4.03
N SER A 16 -0.38 -24.06 -3.46
CA SER A 16 -1.15 -23.05 -2.70
C SER A 16 -2.17 -22.32 -3.58
N LEU A 17 -1.75 -21.89 -4.78
CA LEU A 17 -2.62 -21.23 -5.75
C LEU A 17 -3.72 -22.16 -6.29
N SER A 18 -3.40 -23.44 -6.54
CA SER A 18 -4.40 -24.43 -6.93
C SER A 18 -5.44 -24.64 -5.83
N ALA A 19 -5.03 -24.73 -4.57
CA ALA A 19 -5.96 -24.86 -3.46
C ALA A 19 -6.89 -23.64 -3.34
N ILE A 20 -6.36 -22.42 -3.53
CA ILE A 20 -7.17 -21.20 -3.56
C ILE A 20 -8.13 -21.20 -4.77
N SER A 21 -7.68 -21.65 -5.94
CA SER A 21 -8.54 -21.76 -7.12
C SER A 21 -9.70 -22.74 -6.91
N GLU A 22 -9.47 -23.85 -6.22
CA GLU A 22 -10.47 -24.91 -6.03
C GLU A 22 -11.43 -24.61 -4.88
N LYS A 23 -10.95 -24.00 -3.79
CA LYS A 23 -11.69 -23.84 -2.53
C LYS A 23 -11.91 -22.39 -2.13
N GLY A 24 -11.51 -21.44 -2.97
CA GLY A 24 -11.64 -20.01 -2.71
C GLY A 24 -10.73 -19.52 -1.57
N PRO A 25 -11.03 -18.35 -0.98
CA PRO A 25 -10.19 -17.73 0.05
C PRO A 25 -10.10 -18.58 1.34
N ASP A 26 -11.09 -19.42 1.63
CA ASP A 26 -11.07 -20.30 2.79
C ASP A 26 -9.89 -21.29 2.74
N ALA A 27 -9.38 -21.63 1.55
CA ALA A 27 -8.14 -22.40 1.40
C ALA A 27 -6.95 -21.74 2.11
N PHE A 28 -6.89 -20.40 2.02
CA PHE A 28 -5.83 -19.58 2.61
C PHE A 28 -6.10 -19.31 4.09
N TYR A 29 -7.29 -18.80 4.43
CA TYR A 29 -7.58 -18.31 5.78
C TYR A 29 -7.98 -19.39 6.78
N LYS A 30 -8.60 -20.49 6.31
CA LYS A 30 -9.13 -21.56 7.17
C LYS A 30 -8.47 -22.91 6.93
N GLY A 31 -7.83 -23.10 5.77
CA GLY A 31 -7.20 -24.36 5.38
C GLY A 31 -5.77 -24.54 5.87
N ALA A 32 -5.10 -25.54 5.27
CA ALA A 32 -3.74 -25.94 5.59
C ALA A 32 -2.68 -24.85 5.34
N ILE A 33 -2.99 -23.86 4.49
CA ILE A 33 -2.09 -22.72 4.25
C ILE A 33 -1.96 -21.87 5.52
N ALA A 34 -3.08 -21.48 6.16
CA ALA A 34 -3.04 -20.78 7.44
C ALA A 34 -2.32 -21.61 8.52
N ASP A 35 -2.57 -22.92 8.60
CA ASP A 35 -1.90 -23.79 9.58
C ASP A 35 -0.37 -23.81 9.38
N ALA A 36 0.08 -23.85 8.11
CA ALA A 36 1.50 -23.80 7.77
C ALA A 36 2.12 -22.45 8.14
N ILE A 37 1.41 -21.33 7.94
CA ILE A 37 1.89 -19.99 8.30
C ILE A 37 1.98 -19.84 9.82
N VAL A 38 0.97 -20.27 10.58
CA VAL A 38 0.97 -20.24 12.06
C VAL A 38 2.15 -21.04 12.60
N LYS A 39 2.31 -22.28 12.13
CA LYS A 39 3.44 -23.14 12.52
C LYS A 39 4.80 -22.50 12.21
N ALA A 40 4.93 -21.85 11.04
CA ALA A 40 6.17 -21.16 10.66
C ALA A 40 6.43 -19.90 11.51
N SER A 41 5.37 -19.20 11.91
CA SER A 41 5.42 -18.05 12.80
C SER A 41 5.88 -18.47 14.21
N GLU A 42 5.21 -19.45 14.81
CA GLU A 42 5.55 -20.01 16.12
C GLU A 42 6.99 -20.53 16.18
N ALA A 43 7.44 -21.25 15.14
CA ALA A 43 8.81 -21.77 15.05
C ALA A 43 9.89 -20.67 15.07
N LYS A 44 9.52 -19.41 14.82
CA LYS A 44 10.41 -18.24 14.83
C LYS A 44 10.05 -17.22 15.92
N GLY A 45 9.21 -17.59 16.88
CA GLY A 45 8.78 -16.71 17.97
C GLY A 45 7.80 -15.61 17.53
N GLY A 46 7.09 -15.82 16.43
CA GLY A 46 6.03 -14.93 15.96
C GLY A 46 4.72 -15.10 16.73
N ILE A 47 3.76 -14.23 16.42
CA ILE A 47 2.50 -14.07 17.19
C ILE A 47 1.25 -14.45 16.40
N LEU A 48 1.40 -14.96 15.18
CA LEU A 48 0.25 -15.27 14.32
C LEU A 48 -0.45 -16.52 14.83
N ALA A 49 -1.74 -16.41 15.13
CA ALA A 49 -2.60 -17.50 15.53
C ALA A 49 -3.63 -17.81 14.45
N LYS A 50 -4.18 -19.04 14.47
CA LYS A 50 -5.22 -19.45 13.51
C LYS A 50 -6.44 -18.51 13.54
N GLY A 51 -6.83 -18.07 14.72
CA GLY A 51 -7.94 -17.12 14.92
C GLY A 51 -7.73 -15.78 14.20
N ASP A 52 -6.48 -15.31 14.04
CA ASP A 52 -6.20 -14.05 13.33
C ASP A 52 -6.57 -14.15 11.85
N PHE A 53 -6.36 -15.33 11.24
CA PHE A 53 -6.72 -15.58 9.84
C PHE A 53 -8.23 -15.73 9.66
N GLU A 54 -8.88 -16.44 10.58
CA GLU A 54 -10.34 -16.67 10.52
C GLU A 54 -11.15 -15.40 10.74
N GLN A 55 -10.63 -14.47 11.55
CA GLN A 55 -11.26 -13.19 11.84
C GLN A 55 -10.88 -12.08 10.84
N TYR A 56 -9.89 -12.31 9.98
CA TYR A 56 -9.49 -11.33 8.99
C TYR A 56 -10.62 -11.07 7.99
N ALA A 57 -10.96 -9.79 7.83
CA ALA A 57 -11.95 -9.33 6.87
C ALA A 57 -11.43 -8.12 6.11
N VAL A 58 -11.67 -8.12 4.79
CA VAL A 58 -11.44 -6.95 3.96
C VAL A 58 -12.46 -5.87 4.29
N ARG A 59 -12.02 -4.60 4.25
CA ARG A 59 -12.91 -3.44 4.44
C ARG A 59 -12.93 -2.63 3.16
N GLU A 60 -14.14 -2.33 2.68
CA GLU A 60 -14.34 -1.34 1.63
C GLU A 60 -14.56 0.02 2.28
N LEU A 61 -13.68 0.97 1.94
CA LEU A 61 -13.69 2.31 2.50
C LEU A 61 -13.84 3.33 1.37
N LYS A 62 -14.60 4.40 1.64
CA LYS A 62 -14.73 5.51 0.70
C LYS A 62 -13.34 6.10 0.43
N PRO A 63 -12.96 6.36 -0.83
CA PRO A 63 -11.67 6.95 -1.15
C PRO A 63 -11.55 8.38 -0.60
N VAL A 64 -10.30 8.82 -0.43
CA VAL A 64 -9.99 10.23 -0.25
C VAL A 64 -10.02 10.88 -1.62
N THR A 65 -10.69 12.03 -1.73
CA THR A 65 -10.78 12.80 -2.97
C THR A 65 -10.38 14.26 -2.74
N CYS A 66 -9.76 14.86 -3.75
CA CYS A 66 -9.44 16.28 -3.83
C CYS A 66 -9.42 16.72 -5.29
N SER A 67 -9.31 18.03 -5.53
CA SER A 67 -9.15 18.60 -6.86
C SER A 67 -7.75 19.16 -7.03
N TYR A 68 -7.23 19.11 -8.26
CA TYR A 68 -5.99 19.81 -8.60
C TYR A 68 -6.07 20.29 -10.05
N ARG A 69 -6.14 21.61 -10.25
CA ARG A 69 -6.10 22.26 -11.58
C ARG A 69 -7.10 21.70 -12.59
N GLY A 70 -8.34 21.48 -12.14
CA GLY A 70 -9.44 20.98 -12.96
C GLY A 70 -9.54 19.45 -13.05
N TYR A 71 -8.66 18.71 -12.39
CA TYR A 71 -8.73 17.25 -12.27
C TYR A 71 -9.26 16.84 -10.91
N GLU A 72 -10.07 15.77 -10.88
CA GLU A 72 -10.38 15.05 -9.66
C GLU A 72 -9.28 14.02 -9.39
N ILE A 73 -8.78 14.01 -8.15
CA ILE A 73 -7.79 13.07 -7.66
C ILE A 73 -8.49 12.13 -6.68
N ILE A 74 -8.44 10.82 -6.95
CA ILE A 74 -9.04 9.78 -6.13
C ILE A 74 -7.93 8.86 -5.63
N SER A 75 -7.81 8.69 -4.32
CA SER A 75 -6.72 7.92 -3.70
C SER A 75 -7.15 7.16 -2.45
N SER A 76 -6.24 6.34 -1.92
CA SER A 76 -6.51 5.46 -0.78
C SER A 76 -6.80 6.24 0.51
N PRO A 77 -7.82 5.85 1.29
CA PRO A 77 -8.09 6.41 2.61
C PRO A 77 -7.19 5.79 3.70
N PRO A 78 -7.24 6.32 4.95
CA PRO A 78 -6.74 5.60 6.11
C PRO A 78 -7.25 4.14 6.12
N PRO A 79 -6.39 3.14 6.37
CA PRO A 79 -5.10 3.22 7.08
C PRO A 79 -3.88 3.64 6.24
N SER A 80 -4.05 3.91 4.93
CA SER A 80 -2.98 4.54 4.15
C SER A 80 -2.95 6.04 4.42
N SER A 81 -1.76 6.59 4.66
CA SER A 81 -1.57 8.04 4.71
C SER A 81 -1.47 8.67 3.32
N GLY A 82 -1.25 7.87 2.27
CA GLY A 82 -0.85 8.36 0.95
C GLY A 82 -1.86 9.28 0.29
N GLY A 83 -3.15 8.94 0.33
CA GLY A 83 -4.19 9.76 -0.30
C GLY A 83 -4.35 11.13 0.36
N VAL A 84 -4.32 11.17 1.70
CA VAL A 84 -4.44 12.41 2.47
C VAL A 84 -3.26 13.34 2.19
N ILE A 85 -2.03 12.83 2.31
CA ILE A 85 -0.80 13.62 2.10
C ILE A 85 -0.70 14.14 0.67
N ILE A 86 -1.02 13.33 -0.34
CA ILE A 86 -1.02 13.79 -1.73
C ILE A 86 -2.03 14.92 -1.92
N CYS A 87 -3.24 14.78 -1.38
CA CYS A 87 -4.24 15.83 -1.47
C CYS A 87 -3.82 17.12 -0.76
N GLU A 88 -3.20 17.03 0.42
CA GLU A 88 -2.65 18.18 1.13
C GLU A 88 -1.56 18.89 0.30
N ILE A 89 -0.58 18.13 -0.20
CA ILE A 89 0.50 18.67 -1.05
C ILE A 89 -0.07 19.33 -2.30
N LEU A 90 -1.00 18.68 -2.99
CA LEU A 90 -1.60 19.23 -4.22
C LEU A 90 -2.39 20.50 -3.94
N ASN A 91 -3.14 20.55 -2.84
CA ASN A 91 -3.87 21.75 -2.43
C ASN A 91 -2.91 22.93 -2.14
N VAL A 92 -1.77 22.68 -1.50
CA VAL A 92 -0.74 23.72 -1.30
C VAL A 92 -0.14 24.15 -2.65
N LEU A 93 0.23 23.19 -3.50
CA LEU A 93 0.85 23.45 -4.80
C LEU A 93 -0.09 24.14 -5.80
N GLU A 94 -1.41 24.04 -5.62
CA GLU A 94 -2.40 24.71 -6.45
C GLU A 94 -2.23 26.24 -6.43
N LEU A 95 -1.72 26.79 -5.31
CA LEU A 95 -1.46 28.21 -5.10
C LEU A 95 -0.22 28.73 -5.86
N TYR A 96 0.59 27.85 -6.44
CA TYR A 96 1.85 28.22 -7.11
C TYR A 96 1.78 28.00 -8.62
N PRO A 97 2.35 28.89 -9.45
CA PRO A 97 2.30 28.76 -10.90
C PRO A 97 3.41 27.82 -11.40
N LEU A 98 3.31 26.51 -11.11
CA LEU A 98 4.37 25.53 -11.42
C LEU A 98 4.75 25.48 -12.91
N SER A 99 3.78 25.67 -13.82
CA SER A 99 4.04 25.72 -15.25
C SER A 99 4.94 26.89 -15.65
N TYR A 100 4.80 28.03 -14.98
CA TYR A 100 5.64 29.21 -15.18
C TYR A 100 7.02 29.02 -14.54
N LEU A 101 7.09 28.39 -13.37
CA LEU A 101 8.35 28.11 -12.68
C LEU A 101 9.23 27.11 -13.46
N GLY A 102 8.63 26.24 -14.28
CA GLY A 102 9.33 25.27 -15.12
C GLY A 102 9.71 23.99 -14.38
N ALA A 103 9.62 22.86 -15.09
CA ALA A 103 9.95 21.55 -14.52
C ALA A 103 11.44 21.47 -14.13
N GLY A 104 11.71 20.97 -12.92
CA GLY A 104 13.07 20.79 -12.41
C GLY A 104 13.81 22.08 -12.02
N SER A 105 13.17 23.25 -12.12
CA SER A 105 13.77 24.50 -11.66
C SER A 105 13.89 24.54 -10.14
N ALA A 106 14.82 25.34 -9.63
CA ALA A 106 14.98 25.55 -8.18
C ALA A 106 13.68 26.07 -7.54
N GLY A 107 12.92 26.92 -8.24
CA GLY A 107 11.64 27.43 -7.75
C GLY A 107 10.58 26.34 -7.60
N THR A 108 10.42 25.49 -8.62
CA THR A 108 9.49 24.35 -8.57
C THR A 108 9.88 23.36 -7.48
N VAL A 109 11.17 23.00 -7.40
CA VAL A 109 11.67 22.08 -6.37
C VAL A 109 11.45 22.64 -4.97
N HIS A 110 11.72 23.94 -4.75
CA HIS A 110 11.54 24.57 -3.45
C HIS A 110 10.10 24.45 -2.95
N VAL A 111 9.11 24.88 -3.75
CA VAL A 111 7.70 24.84 -3.32
C VAL A 111 7.18 23.42 -3.12
N MET A 112 7.65 22.46 -3.95
CA MET A 112 7.34 21.04 -3.76
C MET A 112 7.92 20.48 -2.46
N VAL A 113 9.19 20.78 -2.17
CA VAL A 113 9.86 20.31 -0.96
C VAL A 113 9.20 20.90 0.29
N GLU A 114 8.87 22.19 0.29
CA GLU A 114 8.20 22.80 1.46
C GLU A 114 6.79 22.24 1.65
N ALA A 115 5.99 22.10 0.58
CA ALA A 115 4.66 21.46 0.67
C ALA A 115 4.74 20.03 1.21
N MET A 116 5.70 19.24 0.73
CA MET A 116 5.96 17.89 1.25
C MET A 116 6.38 17.92 2.72
N ARG A 117 7.26 18.85 3.12
CA ARG A 117 7.73 18.94 4.51
C ARG A 117 6.55 19.07 5.47
N TYR A 118 5.61 19.98 5.21
CA TYR A 118 4.44 20.16 6.08
C TYR A 118 3.54 18.93 6.09
N ALA A 119 3.21 18.37 4.93
CA ALA A 119 2.35 17.18 4.87
C ALA A 119 2.95 15.95 5.56
N TYR A 120 4.28 15.80 5.55
CA TYR A 120 4.96 14.74 6.30
C TYR A 120 5.07 15.03 7.81
N VAL A 121 5.07 16.30 8.23
CA VAL A 121 4.92 16.63 9.65
C VAL A 121 3.53 16.21 10.11
N ASP A 122 2.49 16.63 9.40
CA ASP A 122 1.10 16.35 9.74
C ASP A 122 0.81 14.84 9.75
N ARG A 123 1.32 14.10 8.75
CA ARG A 123 1.29 12.63 8.72
C ARG A 123 1.75 11.99 10.03
N ASN A 124 2.85 12.50 10.57
CA ASN A 124 3.56 11.88 11.68
C ASN A 124 3.05 12.35 13.06
N SER A 125 2.22 13.41 13.08
CA SER A 125 1.58 13.92 14.28
C SER A 125 0.09 13.59 14.40
N ALA A 126 -0.52 13.07 13.32
CA ALA A 126 -1.92 12.65 13.28
C ALA A 126 -2.19 11.32 13.99
#